data_AF-A0A7T4T4U3-F1
#
_entry.id   AF-A0A7T4T4U3-F1
#
_cell.length_a   1.000
_cell.length_b   1.000
_cell.length_c   1.000
_cell.angle_alpha   90.00
_cell.angle_beta   90.00
_cell.angle_gamma   90.00
#
_symmetry.space_group_name_H-M   'P 1'
#
loop_
_entity.id
_entity.type
_entity.pdbx_description
1 polymer ?
#
loop_
_entity_poly.entity_id
_entity_poly.type
_entity_poly.pdbx_seq_one_letter_code
_entity_poly.pdbx_strand_id
1 'polypeptide(L)'
;MQHGQYLLLLASCLLLTLPLEFVFRARVYRRPLLTLRVIGVVLILFGAWDVLAYHRGHWTYDSQYFSGIAIPGGLPLEEILFFVAIPLCALLTYGAVDTCLGWLRRLRRGSAAPARDRRDRQVPEAGEGPHA
;
A
#
# COMPACT_ATOMS: atom_id res chain seq x y z
N MET A 1 16.94 9.49 -28.77
CA MET A 1 16.33 10.10 -27.56
C MET A 1 15.54 9.02 -26.82
N GLN A 2 16.21 8.18 -26.04
CA GLN A 2 15.58 7.09 -25.25
C GLN A 2 16.07 7.09 -23.80
N HIS A 3 16.72 8.18 -23.37
CA HIS A 3 17.22 8.30 -22.00
C HIS A 3 16.05 8.63 -21.07
N GLY A 4 15.91 7.88 -19.97
CA GLY A 4 14.95 8.18 -18.90
C GLY A 4 13.60 7.46 -18.98
N GLN A 5 13.44 6.46 -19.86
CA GLN A 5 12.23 5.61 -19.88
C GLN A 5 12.00 4.92 -18.53
N TYR A 6 13.07 4.50 -17.87
CA TYR A 6 13.00 3.84 -16.57
C TYR A 6 12.59 4.82 -15.46
N LEU A 7 13.07 6.07 -15.51
CA LEU A 7 12.59 7.15 -14.64
C LEU A 7 11.11 7.45 -14.85
N LEU A 8 10.66 7.52 -16.11
CA LEU A 8 9.24 7.73 -16.44
C LEU A 8 8.37 6.59 -15.93
N LEU A 9 8.84 5.35 -16.02
CA LEU A 9 8.13 4.19 -15.50
C LEU A 9 8.01 4.25 -13.97
N LEU A 10 9.11 4.52 -13.26
CA LEU A 10 9.10 4.70 -11.80
C LEU A 10 8.18 5.86 -11.37
N ALA A 11 8.27 6.99 -12.07
CA ALA A 11 7.41 8.14 -11.84
C ALA A 11 5.94 7.79 -12.08
N SER A 12 5.63 7.03 -13.14
CA SER A 12 4.27 6.58 -13.45
C SER A 12 3.71 5.63 -12.38
N CYS A 13 4.51 4.69 -11.89
CA CYS A 13 4.13 3.81 -10.78
C CYS A 13 3.78 4.61 -9.52
N LEU A 14 4.60 5.59 -9.16
CA LEU A 14 4.34 6.48 -8.03
C LEU A 14 3.09 7.33 -8.29
N LEU A 15 2.97 7.94 -9.47
CA LEU A 15 1.84 8.81 -9.83
C LEU A 15 0.50 8.06 -9.82
N LEU A 16 0.50 6.79 -10.24
CA LEU A 16 -0.68 5.93 -10.23
C LEU A 16 -1.07 5.49 -8.80
N THR A 17 -0.08 5.30 -7.92
CA THR A 17 -0.31 4.87 -6.54
C THR A 17 -0.54 6.04 -5.57
N LEU A 18 -0.18 7.26 -5.95
CA LEU A 18 -0.37 8.46 -5.12
C LEU A 18 -1.84 8.75 -4.79
N PRO A 19 -2.80 8.67 -5.75
CA PRO A 19 -4.23 8.84 -5.45
C PRO A 19 -4.77 7.78 -4.47
N LEU A 20 -4.18 6.57 -4.41
CA LEU A 20 -4.61 5.55 -3.46
C LEU A 20 -4.42 6.00 -2.01
N GLU A 21 -3.39 6.80 -1.71
CA GLU A 21 -3.25 7.34 -0.35
C GLU A 21 -4.43 8.24 0.02
N PHE A 22 -4.83 9.12 -0.89
CA PHE A 22 -5.91 10.07 -0.67
C PHE A 22 -7.27 9.39 -0.58
N VAL A 23 -7.53 8.41 -1.46
CA VAL A 23 -8.81 7.69 -1.52
C VAL A 23 -8.97 6.70 -0.36
N PHE A 24 -7.92 5.95 -0.03
CA PHE A 24 -7.99 4.87 0.97
C PHE A 24 -7.42 5.24 2.34
N ARG A 25 -6.91 6.48 2.52
CA ARG A 25 -6.27 6.93 3.77
C ARG A 25 -5.22 5.92 4.26
N ALA A 26 -4.37 5.44 3.38
CA ALA A 26 -3.39 4.39 3.70
C ALA A 26 -2.39 4.79 4.82
N ARG A 27 -2.34 6.07 5.26
CA ARG A 27 -1.49 6.60 6.36
C ARG A 27 0.00 6.27 6.23
N VAL A 28 0.46 5.85 5.06
CA VAL A 28 1.87 5.47 4.82
C VAL A 28 2.78 6.68 5.05
N TYR A 29 2.39 7.88 4.61
CA TYR A 29 3.17 9.10 4.85
C TYR A 29 2.98 9.69 6.26
N ARG A 30 2.07 9.14 7.08
CA ARG A 30 1.92 9.56 8.49
C ARG A 30 2.99 8.97 9.40
N ARG A 31 3.76 7.97 8.95
CA ARG A 31 4.85 7.36 9.73
C ARG A 31 6.16 7.33 8.92
N PRO A 32 6.69 8.51 8.55
CA PRO A 32 7.85 8.60 7.65
C PRO A 32 9.06 7.84 8.20
N LEU A 33 9.27 7.83 9.52
CA LEU A 33 10.38 7.12 10.14
C LEU A 33 10.30 5.60 9.97
N LEU A 34 9.09 5.02 10.03
CA LEU A 34 8.91 3.58 9.84
C LEU A 34 9.08 3.21 8.37
N THR A 35 8.50 4.00 7.48
CA THR A 35 8.63 3.84 6.03
C THR A 35 10.09 3.93 5.60
N LEU A 36 10.83 4.92 6.12
CA LEU A 36 12.27 5.05 5.89
C LEU A 36 13.07 3.87 6.42
N ARG A 37 12.71 3.29 7.58
CA ARG A 37 13.37 2.08 8.09
C ARG A 37 13.14 0.87 7.18
N VAL A 38 11.90 0.68 6.71
CA VAL A 38 11.57 -0.42 5.78
C VAL A 38 12.33 -0.26 4.47
N ILE A 39 12.28 0.94 3.88
CA ILE A 39 13.02 1.27 2.66
C ILE A 39 14.52 1.08 2.89
N GLY A 40 15.06 1.55 4.02
CA GLY A 40 16.47 1.41 4.35
C GLY A 40 16.92 -0.05 4.45
N VAL A 41 16.14 -0.92 5.11
CA VAL A 41 16.45 -2.36 5.18
C VAL A 41 16.42 -3.00 3.80
N VAL A 42 15.41 -2.69 2.98
CA VAL A 42 15.29 -3.19 1.61
C VAL A 42 16.48 -2.72 0.76
N LEU A 43 16.78 -1.42 0.80
CA LEU A 43 17.85 -0.82 0.03
C LEU A 43 19.22 -1.38 0.42
N ILE A 44 19.48 -1.61 1.71
CA ILE A 44 20.75 -2.19 2.16
C ILE A 44 20.88 -3.64 1.68
N LEU A 45 19.87 -4.48 1.93
CA LEU A 45 19.96 -5.92 1.62
C LEU A 45 19.98 -6.18 0.12
N PHE A 46 19.01 -5.61 -0.60
CA PHE A 46 18.88 -5.84 -2.04
C PHE A 46 19.86 -4.99 -2.83
N GLY A 47 20.15 -3.76 -2.43
CA GLY A 47 21.16 -2.93 -3.10
C GLY A 47 22.57 -3.52 -2.97
N ALA A 48 22.95 -4.04 -1.80
CA ALA A 48 24.25 -4.71 -1.65
C ALA A 48 24.35 -5.98 -2.51
N TRP A 49 23.26 -6.76 -2.57
CA TRP A 49 23.18 -7.92 -3.45
C TRP A 49 23.28 -7.52 -4.93
N ASP A 50 22.63 -6.44 -5.32
CA ASP A 50 22.61 -5.96 -6.70
C ASP A 50 23.98 -5.47 -7.16
N VAL A 51 24.69 -4.70 -6.32
CA VAL A 51 26.11 -4.33 -6.56
C VAL A 51 26.97 -5.58 -6.74
N LEU A 52 26.80 -6.59 -5.89
CA LEU A 52 27.58 -7.83 -5.95
C LEU A 52 27.31 -8.57 -7.26
N ALA A 53 26.05 -8.69 -7.66
CA ALA A 53 25.65 -9.37 -8.89
C ALA A 53 26.16 -8.64 -10.14
N TYR A 54 26.11 -7.31 -10.15
CA TYR A 54 26.69 -6.47 -11.19
C TYR A 54 28.20 -6.71 -11.32
N HIS A 55 28.95 -6.65 -10.21
CA HIS A 55 30.39 -6.86 -10.24
C HIS A 55 30.78 -8.31 -10.56
N ARG A 56 29.89 -9.28 -10.32
CA ARG A 56 30.06 -10.68 -10.73
C ARG A 56 29.71 -10.93 -12.20
N GLY A 57 29.24 -9.92 -12.93
CA GLY A 57 28.84 -10.03 -14.33
C GLY A 57 27.58 -10.87 -14.53
N HIS A 58 26.75 -11.05 -13.49
CA HIS A 58 25.47 -11.75 -13.63
C HIS A 58 24.51 -10.99 -14.55
N TRP A 59 24.63 -9.67 -14.58
CA TRP A 59 23.89 -8.78 -15.46
C TRP A 59 24.66 -7.48 -15.67
N THR A 60 24.45 -6.88 -16.84
CA THR A 60 25.08 -5.62 -17.26
C THR A 60 24.02 -4.55 -17.46
N TYR A 61 24.24 -3.34 -16.95
CA TYR A 61 23.35 -2.21 -17.22
C TYR A 61 23.72 -1.59 -18.56
N ASP A 62 22.75 -1.54 -19.48
CA ASP A 62 22.94 -0.87 -20.76
C ASP A 62 22.66 0.63 -20.60
N SER A 63 23.71 1.44 -20.71
CA SER A 63 23.68 2.90 -20.58
C SER A 63 22.65 3.61 -21.49
N GLN A 64 22.13 2.94 -22.53
CA GLN A 64 21.14 3.51 -23.44
C GLN A 64 19.78 3.78 -22.79
N TYR A 65 19.43 3.07 -21.70
CA TYR A 65 18.13 3.18 -21.03
C TYR A 65 18.16 4.01 -19.73
N PHE A 66 19.36 4.25 -19.19
CA PHE A 66 19.57 4.99 -17.95
C PHE A 66 19.96 6.45 -18.24
N SER A 67 19.77 7.33 -17.25
CA SER A 67 20.13 8.74 -17.31
C SER A 67 21.65 9.00 -17.42
N GLY A 68 22.48 7.95 -17.32
CA GLY A 68 23.94 8.04 -17.35
C GLY A 68 24.55 8.46 -16.01
N ILE A 69 23.74 8.68 -14.97
CA ILE A 69 24.20 9.00 -13.62
C ILE A 69 24.49 7.70 -12.88
N ALA A 70 25.78 7.38 -12.74
CA ALA A 70 26.24 6.25 -11.93
C ALA A 70 26.53 6.70 -10.50
N ILE A 71 26.14 5.86 -9.54
CA ILE A 71 26.37 6.03 -8.10
C ILE A 71 27.56 5.16 -7.68
N PRO A 72 28.21 5.40 -6.52
CA PRO A 72 29.33 4.58 -6.05
C PRO A 72 28.95 3.09 -6.02
N GLY A 73 29.74 2.25 -6.71
CA GLY A 73 29.41 0.83 -6.95
C GLY A 73 29.00 0.51 -8.39
N GLY A 74 28.85 1.53 -9.25
CA GLY A 74 28.58 1.35 -10.69
C GLY A 74 27.11 1.12 -11.03
N LEU A 75 26.22 1.20 -10.04
CA LEU A 75 24.78 1.14 -10.25
C LEU A 75 24.27 2.46 -10.85
N PRO A 76 23.25 2.42 -11.71
CA PRO A 76 22.57 3.64 -12.17
C PRO A 76 21.63 4.19 -11.08
N LEU A 77 21.43 5.51 -11.05
CA LEU A 77 20.56 6.20 -10.07
C LEU A 77 19.17 5.57 -9.96
N GLU A 78 18.66 5.09 -11.08
CA GLU A 78 17.35 4.48 -11.20
C GLU A 78 17.18 3.21 -10.35
N GLU A 79 18.25 2.46 -10.05
CA GLU A 79 18.17 1.29 -9.15
C GLU A 79 17.86 1.72 -7.72
N ILE A 80 18.47 2.81 -7.23
CA ILE A 80 18.12 3.35 -5.91
C ILE A 80 16.66 3.81 -5.90
N LEU A 81 16.22 4.49 -6.96
CA LEU A 81 14.84 4.94 -7.07
C LEU A 81 13.87 3.75 -7.13
N PHE A 82 14.24 2.64 -7.76
CA PHE A 82 13.47 1.40 -7.77
C PHE A 82 13.31 0.82 -6.36
N PHE A 83 14.40 0.73 -5.58
CA PHE A 83 14.35 0.24 -4.19
C PHE A 83 13.55 1.14 -3.24
N VAL A 84 13.31 2.40 -3.62
CA VAL A 84 12.42 3.31 -2.89
C VAL A 84 10.98 3.18 -3.38
N ALA A 85 10.77 3.22 -4.70
CA ALA A 85 9.46 3.24 -5.31
C ALA A 85 8.68 1.94 -5.09
N ILE A 86 9.32 0.79 -5.24
CA ILE A 86 8.64 -0.51 -5.13
C ILE A 86 8.07 -0.75 -3.73
N PRO A 87 8.82 -0.58 -2.61
CA PRO A 87 8.25 -0.70 -1.28
C PRO A 87 7.14 0.31 -1.00
N LEU A 88 7.27 1.54 -1.50
CA LEU A 88 6.22 2.56 -1.36
C LEU A 88 4.93 2.15 -2.07
N CYS A 89 5.03 1.73 -3.33
CA CYS A 89 3.87 1.21 -4.07
C CYS A 89 3.25 0.02 -3.35
N ALA A 90 4.06 -0.93 -2.88
CA ALA A 90 3.57 -2.10 -2.15
C ALA A 90 2.81 -1.71 -0.86
N LEU A 91 3.35 -0.78 -0.06
CA LEU A 91 2.72 -0.27 1.15
C LEU A 91 1.39 0.44 0.86
N LEU A 92 1.34 1.29 -0.18
CA LEU A 92 0.14 2.00 -0.59
C LEU A 92 -0.95 1.04 -1.08
N THR A 93 -0.60 0.07 -1.93
CA THR A 93 -1.53 -0.95 -2.41
C THR A 93 -2.04 -1.83 -1.26
N TYR A 94 -1.18 -2.24 -0.33
CA TYR A 94 -1.58 -3.02 0.84
C TYR A 94 -2.62 -2.26 1.69
N GLY A 95 -2.40 -0.97 1.95
CA GLY A 95 -3.35 -0.13 2.68
C GLY A 95 -4.70 0.03 1.97
N ALA A 96 -4.68 0.12 0.63
CA ALA A 96 -5.91 0.14 -0.17
C ALA A 96 -6.70 -1.18 -0.06
N VAL A 97 -6.02 -2.32 -0.17
CA VAL A 97 -6.64 -3.65 -0.04
C VAL A 97 -7.22 -3.86 1.36
N ASP A 98 -6.50 -3.50 2.42
CA ASP A 98 -6.99 -3.61 3.80
C ASP A 98 -8.27 -2.78 4.02
N THR A 99 -8.30 -1.56 3.48
CA THR A 99 -9.48 -0.67 3.54
C THR A 99 -10.68 -1.27 2.80
N CYS A 100 -10.47 -1.75 1.56
CA CYS A 100 -11.51 -2.42 0.77
C CYS A 100 -12.05 -3.66 1.49
N LEU A 101 -11.17 -4.48 2.06
CA LEU A 101 -11.57 -5.69 2.79
C LEU A 101 -12.32 -5.34 4.08
N GLY A 102 -11.93 -4.25 4.75
CA GLY A 102 -12.65 -3.68 5.89
C GLY A 102 -14.08 -3.25 5.53
N TRP A 103 -14.27 -2.60 4.38
CA TRP A 103 -15.60 -2.25 3.87
C TRP A 103 -16.43 -3.48 3.54
N LEU A 104 -15.86 -4.47 2.85
CA LEU A 104 -16.54 -5.71 2.52
C LEU A 104 -17.01 -6.46 3.78
N ARG A 105 -16.17 -6.53 4.82
CA ARG A 105 -16.53 -7.14 6.11
C ARG A 105 -17.69 -6.41 6.80
N ARG A 106 -17.76 -5.07 6.70
CA ARG A 106 -18.88 -4.28 7.26
C ARG A 106 -20.17 -4.54 6.50
N LEU A 107 -20.13 -4.59 5.18
CA LEU A 107 -21.30 -4.90 4.35
C LEU A 107 -21.87 -6.29 4.67
N ARG A 108 -21.01 -7.31 4.79
CA ARG A 108 -21.43 -8.67 5.15
C ARG A 108 -22.06 -8.76 6.55
N ARG A 109 -21.57 -7.97 7.52
CA ARG A 109 -22.14 -7.91 8.88
C ARG A 109 -23.47 -7.16 8.92
N GLY A 110 -23.66 -6.13 8.08
CA GLY A 110 -24.91 -5.38 7.96
C GLY A 110 -26.06 -6.22 7.39
N SER A 111 -25.78 -7.12 6.45
CA SER A 111 -26.78 -8.08 5.92
C SER A 111 -27.15 -9.18 6.92
N ALA A 112 -26.33 -9.41 7.95
CA ALA A 112 -26.58 -10.39 9.01
C ALA A 112 -27.19 -9.76 10.27
N ALA A 113 -27.76 -8.55 10.18
CA ALA A 113 -28.53 -7.98 11.28
C ALA A 113 -29.72 -8.92 11.58
N PRO A 114 -29.79 -9.50 12.80
CA PRO A 114 -30.83 -10.45 13.11
C PRO A 114 -32.18 -9.73 13.12
N ALA A 115 -33.19 -10.40 12.56
CA ALA A 115 -34.59 -10.09 12.73
C ALA A 115 -34.94 -10.13 14.22
N ARG A 116 -34.58 -9.07 14.96
CA ARG A 116 -34.88 -8.95 16.38
C ARG A 116 -36.25 -8.28 16.52
N ASP A 117 -37.21 -9.18 16.60
CA ASP A 117 -38.22 -9.19 17.64
C ASP A 117 -39.38 -8.20 17.52
N ARG A 118 -40.31 -8.56 16.63
CA ARG A 118 -41.69 -8.06 16.64
C ARG A 118 -42.58 -8.88 17.60
N ARG A 119 -42.01 -9.48 18.66
CA ARG A 119 -42.74 -10.28 19.64
C ARG A 119 -42.86 -9.61 21.02
N ASP A 120 -42.44 -8.35 21.14
CA ASP A 120 -42.58 -7.52 22.36
C ASP A 120 -43.70 -6.46 22.28
N ARG A 121 -44.55 -6.49 21.24
CA ARG A 121 -45.68 -5.54 21.06
C ARG A 121 -47.08 -6.11 21.28
N GLN A 122 -47.21 -7.36 21.73
CA GLN A 122 -48.49 -7.97 22.04
C GLN A 122 -48.51 -8.51 23.48
N VAL A 123 -48.50 -7.59 24.44
CA VAL A 123 -49.24 -7.80 25.69
C VAL A 123 -50.24 -6.66 25.82
N PRO A 124 -51.48 -6.82 25.33
CA PRO A 124 -52.59 -5.98 25.72
C PRO A 124 -53.25 -6.64 26.95
N GLU A 125 -52.98 -6.13 28.14
CA GLU A 125 -53.87 -6.32 29.29
C GLU A 125 -54.16 -4.93 29.85
N ALA A 126 -55.16 -4.30 29.22
CA ALA A 126 -55.90 -3.20 29.80
C ALA A 126 -56.89 -3.79 30.82
N GLY A 127 -57.02 -3.17 32.00
CA GLY A 127 -58.16 -3.51 32.87
C GLY A 127 -58.00 -3.16 34.33
N GLU A 128 -58.14 -1.86 34.63
CA GLU A 128 -58.60 -1.27 35.89
C GLU A 128 -59.64 -2.12 36.67
N GLY A 129 -59.53 -2.14 38.01
CA GLY A 129 -60.64 -2.52 38.89
C GLY A 129 -60.32 -2.42 40.40
N PRO A 130 -60.74 -1.36 41.10
CA PRO A 130 -60.58 -1.26 42.56
C PRO A 130 -61.77 -1.89 43.29
N HIS A 131 -61.56 -3.05 43.92
CA HIS A 131 -62.48 -3.63 44.91
C HIS A 131 -61.73 -4.50 45.93
N ALA A 132 -61.47 -3.96 47.12
CA ALA A 132 -61.77 -4.55 48.44
C ALA A 132 -61.17 -3.68 49.55
#